data_AF-A0A831UHZ7-F1
#
_entry.id   AF-A0A831UHZ7-F1
#
_cell.length_a   1.000
_cell.length_b   1.000
_cell.length_c   1.000
_cell.angle_alpha   90.00
_cell.angle_beta   90.00
_cell.angle_gamma   90.00
#
_symmetry.space_group_name_H-M   'P 1'
#
loop_
_entity.id
_entity.type
_entity.pdbx_description
1 polymer ?
#
loop_
_entity_poly.entity_id
_entity_poly.type
_entity_poly.pdbx_seq_one_letter_code
_entity_poly.pdbx_strand_id
1 'polypeptide(L)'
;MRRKIRARARKAILQSLSQGATISQACAAAGVSRRAFYDWLQKDPRFAEAVEIAQGKLIALAEGVVLDAIRRGDLKAAMWWLERRVPEYRPPHLQPQLRINSPEDEDAVQIVFEVVDAPTESFDELLEAI
;
A
#
# COMPACT_ATOMS: atom_id res chain seq x y z
N MET A 1 -8.47 1.26 36.35
CA MET A 1 -6.98 1.23 36.19
C MET A 1 -6.50 0.57 34.89
N ARG A 2 -6.86 -0.70 34.60
CA ARG A 2 -6.40 -1.45 33.41
C ARG A 2 -6.70 -0.80 32.05
N ARG A 3 -7.86 -0.13 31.90
CA ARG A 3 -8.25 0.58 30.66
C ARG A 3 -7.28 1.73 30.32
N LYS A 4 -6.78 2.46 31.32
CA LYS A 4 -5.85 3.59 31.14
C LYS A 4 -4.47 3.12 30.72
N ILE A 5 -3.99 2.00 31.27
CA ILE A 5 -2.73 1.36 30.88
C ILE A 5 -2.80 0.92 29.41
N ARG A 6 -3.90 0.27 29.02
CA ARG A 6 -4.11 -0.18 27.63
C ARG A 6 -4.15 1.00 26.64
N ALA A 7 -4.83 2.09 27.02
CA ALA A 7 -4.87 3.31 26.20
C ALA A 7 -3.46 3.92 26.01
N ARG A 8 -2.65 3.98 27.08
CA ARG A 8 -1.26 4.46 27.00
C ARG A 8 -0.41 3.57 26.09
N ALA A 9 -0.52 2.26 26.22
CA ALA A 9 0.22 1.30 25.40
C ALA A 9 -0.15 1.42 23.92
N ARG A 10 -1.45 1.52 23.60
CA ARG A 10 -1.92 1.76 22.22
C ARG A 10 -1.35 3.07 21.65
N LYS A 11 -1.41 4.16 22.41
CA LYS A 11 -0.84 5.45 21.97
C LYS A 11 0.67 5.35 21.70
N ALA A 12 1.42 4.68 22.58
CA ALA A 12 2.85 4.47 22.40
C ALA A 12 3.16 3.66 21.13
N ILE A 13 2.39 2.58 20.88
CA ILE A 13 2.52 1.78 19.65
C ILE A 13 2.28 2.65 18.41
N LEU A 14 1.16 3.39 18.37
CA LEU A 14 0.83 4.25 17.22
C LEU A 14 1.91 5.30 16.96
N GLN A 15 2.47 5.90 18.02
CA GLN A 15 3.55 6.86 17.89
C GLN A 15 4.81 6.21 17.29
N SER A 16 5.23 5.06 17.80
CA SER A 16 6.39 4.35 17.26
C SER A 16 6.19 3.91 15.80
N LEU A 17 5.01 3.40 15.46
CA LEU A 17 4.68 3.02 14.08
C LEU A 17 4.72 4.23 13.15
N SER A 18 4.21 5.39 13.59
CA SER A 18 4.28 6.62 12.80
C SER A 18 5.69 7.15 12.53
N GLN A 19 6.67 6.65 13.28
CA GLN A 19 8.08 6.96 13.13
C GLN A 19 8.85 5.86 12.38
N GLY A 20 8.16 4.84 11.86
CA GLY A 20 8.78 3.77 11.09
C GLY A 20 9.18 2.53 11.85
N ALA A 21 8.83 2.42 13.14
CA ALA A 21 9.11 1.20 13.88
C ALA A 21 8.32 0.03 13.28
N THR A 22 8.92 -1.15 13.28
CA THR A 22 8.19 -2.40 13.01
C THR A 22 7.17 -2.66 14.13
N ILE A 23 6.14 -3.46 13.84
CA ILE A 23 5.16 -3.89 14.84
C ILE A 23 5.86 -4.53 16.05
N SER A 24 6.88 -5.36 15.81
CA SER A 24 7.68 -5.99 16.87
C SER A 24 8.38 -4.96 17.77
N GLN A 25 9.03 -3.96 17.20
CA GLN A 25 9.72 -2.90 17.95
C GLN A 25 8.72 -2.03 18.72
N ALA A 26 7.61 -1.64 18.09
CA ALA A 26 6.57 -0.84 18.73
C ALA A 26 5.92 -1.58 19.92
N CYS A 27 5.64 -2.88 19.75
CA CYS A 27 5.11 -3.74 20.81
C CYS A 27 6.11 -3.90 21.97
N ALA A 28 7.38 -4.16 21.67
CA ALA A 28 8.43 -4.29 22.68
C ALA A 28 8.61 -3.00 23.49
N ALA A 29 8.67 -1.84 22.82
CA ALA A 29 8.80 -0.54 23.46
C ALA A 29 7.58 -0.17 24.33
N ALA A 30 6.38 -0.64 23.96
CA ALA A 30 5.15 -0.40 24.71
C ALA A 30 4.88 -1.44 25.82
N GLY A 31 5.73 -2.48 25.95
CA GLY A 31 5.52 -3.57 26.91
C GLY A 31 4.29 -4.44 26.58
N VAL A 32 3.97 -4.61 25.30
CA VAL A 32 2.80 -5.36 24.81
C VAL A 32 3.28 -6.56 24.00
N SER A 33 2.65 -7.73 24.18
CA SER A 33 2.92 -8.88 23.32
C SER A 33 2.31 -8.68 21.93
N ARG A 34 2.98 -9.16 20.88
CA ARG A 34 2.43 -9.10 19.51
C ARG A 34 1.03 -9.74 19.41
N ARG A 35 0.81 -10.84 20.15
CA ARG A 35 -0.51 -11.48 20.25
C ARG A 35 -1.58 -10.49 20.73
N ALA A 36 -1.32 -9.77 21.82
CA ALA A 36 -2.27 -8.79 22.34
C ALA A 36 -2.53 -7.64 21.35
N PHE A 37 -1.51 -7.22 20.60
CA PHE A 37 -1.65 -6.23 19.53
C PHE A 37 -2.58 -6.72 18.42
N TYR A 38 -2.36 -7.93 17.88
CA TYR A 38 -3.23 -8.49 16.84
C TYR A 38 -4.66 -8.77 17.35
N ASP A 39 -4.80 -9.20 18.61
CA ASP A 39 -6.11 -9.33 19.26
C ASP A 39 -6.84 -7.97 19.32
N TRP A 40 -6.11 -6.85 19.48
CA TRP A 40 -6.73 -5.52 19.46
C TRP A 40 -7.11 -5.10 18.05
N LEU A 41 -6.31 -5.41 17.03
CA LEU A 41 -6.67 -5.13 15.64
C LEU A 41 -7.97 -5.82 15.25
N GLN A 42 -8.16 -7.09 15.64
CA GLN A 42 -9.38 -7.83 15.34
C GLN A 42 -10.61 -7.31 16.09
N LYS A 43 -10.44 -6.85 17.33
CA LYS A 43 -11.57 -6.48 18.22
C LYS A 43 -11.93 -5.00 18.18
N ASP A 44 -11.09 -4.16 17.60
CA ASP A 44 -11.23 -2.71 17.62
C ASP A 44 -10.86 -2.12 16.24
N PRO A 45 -11.84 -2.00 15.32
CA PRO A 45 -11.61 -1.47 13.98
C PRO A 45 -11.01 -0.06 13.98
N ARG A 46 -11.34 0.78 14.97
CA ARG A 46 -10.75 2.13 15.09
C ARG A 46 -9.26 2.08 15.42
N PHE A 47 -8.84 1.10 16.23
CA PHE A 47 -7.42 0.90 16.48
C PHE A 47 -6.71 0.37 15.23
N ALA A 48 -7.36 -0.49 14.44
CA ALA A 48 -6.82 -0.97 13.17
C ALA A 48 -6.61 0.16 12.17
N GLU A 49 -7.62 1.01 11.97
CA GLU A 49 -7.53 2.21 11.14
C GLU A 49 -6.42 3.14 11.62
N ALA A 50 -6.31 3.37 12.93
CA ALA A 50 -5.24 4.20 13.48
C ALA A 50 -3.83 3.63 13.23
N VAL A 51 -3.69 2.29 13.26
CA VAL A 51 -2.44 1.59 12.95
C VAL A 51 -2.09 1.76 11.47
N GLU A 52 -3.06 1.59 10.58
CA GLU A 52 -2.90 1.80 9.14
C GLU A 52 -2.45 3.23 8.83
N ILE A 53 -3.14 4.23 9.38
CA ILE A 53 -2.77 5.65 9.25
C ILE A 53 -1.35 5.89 9.79
N ALA A 54 -1.00 5.31 10.94
CA ALA A 54 0.33 5.46 11.50
C ALA A 54 1.42 4.90 10.57
N GLN A 55 1.23 3.69 10.03
CA GLN A 55 2.17 3.10 9.08
C GLN A 55 2.24 3.86 7.76
N GLY A 56 1.09 4.35 7.27
CA GLY A 56 0.98 5.12 6.03
C GLY A 56 1.79 6.42 6.05
N LYS A 57 1.97 7.05 7.23
CA LYS A 57 2.76 8.30 7.33
C LYS A 57 4.20 8.16 6.87
N LEU A 58 4.89 7.08 7.24
CA LEU A 58 6.26 6.87 6.81
C LEU A 58 6.31 6.54 5.31
N ILE A 59 5.34 5.76 4.82
CA ILE A 59 5.23 5.44 3.40
C ILE A 59 5.08 6.72 2.58
N ALA A 60 4.17 7.62 2.96
CA ALA A 60 3.97 8.89 2.29
C ALA A 60 5.24 9.78 2.30
N LEU A 61 5.99 9.77 3.40
CA LEU A 61 7.27 10.48 3.47
C LEU A 61 8.31 9.87 2.50
N ALA A 62 8.40 8.54 2.44
CA ALA A 62 9.29 7.84 1.52
C ALA A 62 8.88 8.08 0.05
N GLU A 63 7.58 8.08 -0.25
CA GLU A 63 7.07 8.43 -1.58
C GLU A 63 7.44 9.86 -1.97
N GLY A 64 7.39 10.81 -1.02
CA GLY A 64 7.87 12.18 -1.24
C GLY A 64 9.35 12.24 -1.60
N VAL A 65 10.20 11.46 -0.93
CA VAL A 65 11.63 11.36 -1.24
C VAL A 65 11.86 10.80 -2.65
N VAL A 66 11.13 9.75 -3.03
CA VAL A 66 11.20 9.17 -4.38
C VAL A 66 10.77 10.20 -5.43
N LEU A 67 9.66 10.91 -5.19
CA LEU A 67 9.17 11.96 -6.08
C LEU A 67 10.20 13.09 -6.26
N ASP A 68 10.84 13.53 -5.18
CA ASP A 68 11.87 14.57 -5.25
C ASP A 68 13.13 14.10 -5.98
N ALA A 69 13.53 12.83 -5.85
CA ALA A 69 14.63 12.26 -6.64
C ALA A 69 14.29 12.27 -8.14
N ILE A 70 13.06 11.89 -8.51
CA ILE A 70 12.57 11.95 -9.88
C ILE A 70 12.60 13.38 -10.41
N ARG A 71 12.09 14.36 -9.64
CA ARG A 71 12.11 15.79 -10.01
C ARG A 71 13.52 16.33 -10.25
N ARG A 72 14.52 15.79 -9.56
CA ARG A 72 15.94 16.14 -9.73
C ARG A 72 16.61 15.41 -10.91
N GLY A 73 15.88 14.55 -11.63
CA GLY A 73 16.39 13.83 -12.79
C GLY A 73 17.07 12.50 -12.48
N ASP A 74 16.82 11.89 -11.31
CA ASP A 74 17.30 10.53 -11.04
C ASP A 74 16.55 9.52 -11.92
N LEU A 75 17.18 9.12 -13.02
CA LEU A 75 16.63 8.16 -13.98
C LEU A 75 16.35 6.80 -13.34
N LYS A 76 17.16 6.35 -12.38
CA LYS A 76 16.94 5.05 -11.72
C LYS A 76 15.70 5.09 -10.85
N ALA A 77 15.49 6.18 -10.11
CA ALA A 77 14.29 6.36 -9.31
C ALA A 77 13.03 6.40 -10.22
N ALA A 78 13.12 7.10 -11.35
CA ALA A 78 12.03 7.17 -12.33
C ALA A 78 11.71 5.80 -12.94
N MET A 79 12.71 5.06 -13.41
CA MET A 79 12.54 3.70 -13.93
C MET A 79 11.94 2.77 -12.87
N TRP A 80 12.49 2.77 -11.66
CA TRP A 80 12.02 1.94 -10.54
C TRP A 80 10.55 2.20 -10.20
N TRP A 81 10.12 3.46 -10.25
CA TRP A 81 8.74 3.86 -10.00
C TRP A 81 7.80 3.39 -11.13
N LEU A 82 8.18 3.59 -12.39
CA LEU A 82 7.42 3.18 -13.57
C LEU A 82 7.20 1.67 -13.60
N GLU A 83 8.24 0.87 -13.36
CA GLU A 83 8.16 -0.60 -13.30
C GLU A 83 7.11 -1.11 -12.30
N ARG A 84 6.79 -0.35 -11.25
CA ARG A 84 5.86 -0.78 -10.20
C ARG A 84 4.44 -0.29 -10.43
N ARG A 85 4.29 0.94 -10.93
CA ARG A 85 2.99 1.60 -11.05
C ARG A 85 2.36 1.46 -12.44
N VAL A 86 3.17 1.23 -13.48
CA VAL A 86 2.72 1.22 -14.87
C VAL A 86 2.98 -0.17 -15.48
N PRO A 87 1.93 -0.98 -15.74
CA PRO A 87 2.07 -2.35 -16.25
C PRO A 87 2.97 -2.50 -17.47
N GLU A 88 2.95 -1.53 -18.37
CA GLU A 88 3.69 -1.49 -19.64
C GLU A 88 5.21 -1.43 -19.44
N TYR A 89 5.66 -0.88 -18.32
CA TYR A 89 7.08 -0.78 -17.97
C TYR A 89 7.55 -1.92 -17.06
N ARG A 90 6.69 -2.89 -16.70
CA ARG A 90 7.11 -4.03 -15.89
C ARG A 90 8.09 -4.90 -16.67
N PRO A 91 9.26 -5.22 -16.10
CA PRO A 91 10.18 -6.15 -16.73
C PRO A 91 9.53 -7.54 -16.83
N PRO A 92 9.91 -8.38 -17.81
CA PRO A 92 9.24 -9.65 -18.09
C PRO A 92 9.10 -10.59 -16.87
N HIS A 93 10.07 -10.57 -15.95
CA HIS A 93 10.05 -11.39 -14.74
C HIS A 93 9.05 -10.94 -13.66
N LEU A 94 8.50 -9.72 -13.77
CA LEU A 94 7.43 -9.19 -12.91
C LEU A 94 6.07 -9.18 -13.59
N GLN A 95 5.99 -9.60 -14.86
CA GLN A 95 4.71 -9.71 -15.55
C GLN A 95 3.98 -10.95 -15.04
N PRO A 96 2.66 -10.85 -14.79
CA PRO A 96 1.87 -12.01 -14.41
C PRO A 96 1.95 -13.06 -15.53
N GLN A 97 2.35 -14.28 -15.19
CA GLN A 97 2.35 -15.39 -16.14
C GLN A 97 0.90 -15.83 -16.37
N LEU A 98 0.29 -15.30 -17.42
CA LEU A 98 -0.99 -15.81 -17.92
C LEU A 98 -0.74 -17.18 -18.54
N ARG A 99 -1.17 -18.24 -17.84
CA ARG A 99 -1.32 -19.57 -18.45
C ARG A 99 -2.62 -19.57 -19.25
N ILE A 100 -2.49 -19.53 -20.57
CA ILE A 100 -3.61 -19.73 -21.48
C ILE A 100 -3.76 -21.25 -21.65
N ASN A 101 -4.77 -21.81 -21.01
CA ASN A 101 -5.19 -23.19 -21.22
C ASN A 101 -5.76 -23.34 -22.65
N SER A 102 -5.68 -24.54 -23.21
CA SER A 102 -6.23 -24.81 -24.54
C SER A 102 -7.77 -24.72 -24.45
N PRO A 103 -8.48 -24.26 -25.50
CA PRO A 103 -9.95 -24.29 -25.52
C PRO A 103 -10.55 -25.70 -25.41
N GLU A 104 -9.72 -26.74 -25.47
CA GLU A 104 -10.09 -28.15 -25.28
C GLU A 104 -10.13 -28.58 -23.80
N ASP A 105 -9.61 -27.75 -22.88
CA ASP A 105 -9.61 -28.03 -21.45
C ASP A 105 -11.01 -27.76 -20.83
N GLU A 106 -11.50 -28.63 -19.94
CA GLU A 106 -12.85 -28.55 -19.33
C GLU A 106 -13.11 -27.20 -18.60
N ASP A 107 -12.06 -26.50 -18.17
CA ASP A 107 -12.12 -25.22 -17.44
C ASP A 107 -11.73 -24.00 -18.32
N ALA A 108 -11.81 -24.10 -19.64
CA ALA A 108 -11.41 -23.02 -20.55
C ALA A 108 -12.32 -21.77 -20.41
N VAL A 109 -11.70 -20.61 -20.16
CA VAL A 109 -12.39 -19.31 -20.12
C VAL A 109 -12.17 -18.59 -21.44
N GLN A 110 -13.26 -18.30 -22.16
CA GLN A 110 -13.22 -17.48 -23.37
C GLN A 110 -13.22 -16.00 -22.96
N ILE A 111 -12.09 -15.30 -23.15
CA ILE A 111 -12.00 -13.86 -22.91
C ILE A 111 -12.24 -13.11 -24.22
N VAL A 112 -13.38 -12.42 -24.30
CA VAL A 112 -13.69 -11.50 -25.40
C VAL A 112 -13.34 -10.09 -24.94
N PHE A 113 -12.40 -9.45 -25.62
CA PHE A 113 -12.08 -8.04 -25.38
C PHE A 113 -12.75 -7.18 -26.44
N GLU A 114 -13.51 -6.19 -26.00
CA GLU A 114 -13.93 -5.08 -26.84
C GLU A 114 -12.93 -3.93 -26.63
N VAL A 115 -12.23 -3.54 -27.69
CA VAL A 115 -11.32 -2.39 -27.64
C VAL A 115 -12.18 -1.16 -27.83
N VAL A 116 -12.42 -0.43 -26.75
CA VAL A 116 -13.10 0.87 -26.76
C VAL A 116 -12.03 1.95 -26.75
N ASP A 117 -12.17 2.95 -27.62
CA ASP A 117 -11.30 4.12 -27.59
C ASP A 117 -11.41 4.82 -26.24
N ALA A 118 -10.26 5.12 -25.63
CA ALA A 118 -10.25 5.87 -24.38
C ALA A 118 -10.79 7.28 -24.64
N PRO A 119 -11.75 7.78 -23.82
CA PRO A 119 -12.21 9.15 -23.94
C PRO A 119 -11.02 10.11 -23.80
N THR A 120 -10.90 11.02 -24.75
CA THR A 120 -9.85 12.06 -24.78
C THR A 120 -10.31 13.26 -23.96
N GLU A 121 -10.54 13.04 -22.67
CA GLU A 121 -10.88 14.11 -21.75
C GLU A 121 -9.60 14.75 -21.19
N SER A 122 -9.56 16.08 -21.14
CA SER A 122 -8.45 16.80 -20.53
C SER A 122 -8.48 16.61 -19.02
N PHE A 123 -7.32 16.39 -18.41
CA PHE A 123 -7.21 16.26 -16.96
C PHE A 123 -7.67 17.54 -16.22
N ASP A 124 -7.42 18.71 -16.80
CA ASP A 124 -7.81 19.98 -16.20
C ASP A 124 -9.34 20.16 -16.22
N GLU A 125 -10.00 19.78 -17.32
CA GLU A 125 -11.47 19.82 -17.43
C GLU A 125 -12.14 18.87 -16.45
N LEU A 126 -11.54 17.69 -16.25
CA LEU A 126 -11.99 16.71 -15.26
C LEU A 126 -11.85 17.22 -13.82
N LEU A 127 -10.80 18.00 -13.51
CA LEU A 127 -10.62 18.59 -12.19
C LEU A 127 -11.64 19.69 -11.88
N GLU A 128 -12.06 20.46 -12.89
CA GLU A 128 -13.07 21.51 -12.73
C GLU A 128 -14.50 20.97 -12.54
N ALA A 129 -14.75 19.71 -12.91
CA ALA A 129 -16.05 19.06 -12.83
C ALA A 129 -16.39 18.44 -11.46
N ILE A 130 -15.48 18.48 -10.48
CA ILE A 130 -15.60 17.88 -9.13
C ILE A 130 -15.89 18.96 -8.08
#